data_AF-A0A7V8FDI5-F1
#
_entry.id   AF-A0A7V8FDI5-F1
#
_cell.length_a   1.000
_cell.length_b   1.000
_cell.length_c   1.000
_cell.angle_alpha   90.00
_cell.angle_beta   90.00
_cell.angle_gamma   90.00
#
_symmetry.space_group_name_H-M   'P 1'
#
loop_
_entity.id
_entity.type
_entity.pdbx_description
1 polymer ?
#
loop_
_entity_poly.entity_id
_entity_poly.type
_entity_poly.pdbx_seq_one_letter_code
_entity_poly.pdbx_strand_id
1 'polypeptide(L)' 'MRILILGAGGTGGYFGGRLAQAGVDVTFLVRPARAPA' A
#
# COMPACT_ATOMS: atom_id res chain seq x y z
N MET A 1 -3.22 16.02 -2.00
CA MET A 1 -4.31 15.05 -1.75
C MET A 1 -3.71 13.87 -0.99
N ARG A 2 -4.43 13.29 -0.02
CA ARG A 2 -3.92 12.18 0.82
C ARG A 2 -4.67 10.90 0.46
N ILE A 3 -3.94 9.83 0.17
CA ILE A 3 -4.51 8.57 -0.32
C ILE A 3 -4.14 7.44 0.64
N LEU A 4 -5.15 6.69 1.07
CA LEU A 4 -4.97 5.44 1.81
C LEU A 4 -5.15 4.26 0.85
N ILE A 5 -4.15 3.38 0.78
CA ILE A 5 -4.26 2.09 0.12
C ILE A 5 -4.54 1.03 1.21
N LEU A 6 -5.75 0.46 1.20
CA LEU A 6 -6.12 -0.64 2.08
C LEU A 6 -5.62 -1.97 1.49
N GLY A 7 -4.45 -2.41 1.94
CA GLY A 7 -3.78 -3.65 1.52
C GLY A 7 -2.74 -3.43 0.42
N ALA A 8 -1.48 -3.70 0.73
CA ALA A 8 -0.35 -3.68 -0.21
C ALA A 8 -0.11 -5.07 -0.83
N GLY A 9 -1.15 -5.64 -1.46
CA GLY A 9 -1.02 -6.85 -2.27
C GLY A 9 -0.46 -6.56 -3.67
N GLY A 10 -0.69 -7.44 -4.65
CA GLY A 10 -0.19 -7.25 -6.01
C GLY A 10 -0.62 -5.92 -6.65
N THR A 11 -1.91 -5.60 -6.60
CA THR A 11 -2.46 -4.37 -7.19
C THR A 11 -2.18 -3.15 -6.31
N GLY A 12 -2.52 -3.23 -5.02
CA GLY A 12 -2.33 -2.12 -4.07
C GLY A 12 -0.88 -1.68 -3.97
N GLY A 13 0.06 -2.62 -3.93
CA GLY A 13 1.49 -2.33 -3.95
C GLY A 13 1.96 -1.70 -5.27
N TYR A 14 1.50 -2.20 -6.41
CA TYR A 14 1.88 -1.66 -7.71
C TYR A 14 1.42 -0.21 -7.91
N PHE A 15 0.11 0.05 -7.78
CA PHE A 15 -0.43 1.39 -7.99
C PHE A 15 -0.02 2.35 -6.88
N GLY A 16 -0.05 1.91 -5.62
CA GLY A 16 0.42 2.71 -4.50
C GLY A 16 1.90 3.07 -4.62
N GLY A 17 2.73 2.15 -5.09
CA GLY A 17 4.16 2.40 -5.33
C GLY A 17 4.39 3.40 -6.47
N ARG A 18 3.61 3.32 -7.55
CA ARG A 18 3.65 4.31 -8.64
C ARG A 18 3.22 5.70 -8.16
N LEU A 19 2.18 5.78 -7.33
CA LEU A 19 1.72 7.04 -6.74
C LEU A 19 2.78 7.64 -5.80
N ALA A 20 3.41 6.82 -4.96
CA ALA A 20 4.51 7.25 -4.11
C ALA A 20 5.71 7.75 -4.93
N GLN A 21 6.06 7.08 -6.03
CA GLN A 21 7.11 7.52 -6.96
C GLN A 21 6.80 8.87 -7.62
N ALA A 22 5.51 9.17 -7.85
CA ALA A 22 5.05 10.45 -8.36
C ALA A 22 4.97 11.56 -7.29
N GLY A 23 5.40 11.29 -6.05
CA GLY A 23 5.40 12.27 -4.95
C GLY A 23 4.02 12.48 -4.31
N VAL A 24 3.05 11.58 -4.55
CA VAL A 24 1.74 11.65 -3.91
C VAL A 24 1.86 11.16 -2.47
N ASP A 25 1.20 11.86 -1.54
CA ASP A 25 1.08 11.44 -0.14
C ASP A 25 0.18 10.20 -0.03
N VAL A 26 0.83 9.04 0.07
CA VAL A 26 0.23 7.72 0.10
C VAL A 26 0.60 7.02 1.40
N THR A 27 -0.40 6.47 2.09
CA THR A 27 -0.23 5.59 3.24
C THR A 27 -0.76 4.20 2.90
N PHE A 28 -0.06 3.14 3.35
CA PHE A 28 -0.51 1.76 3.21
C PHE A 28 -0.99 1.22 4.56
N LEU A 29 -2.21 0.70 4.59
CA LEU A 29 -2.70 -0.10 5.72
C LEU A 29 -2.62 -1.58 5.33
N VAL A 30 -1.70 -2.30 5.95
CA VAL A 30 -1.50 -3.74 5.72
C VAL A 30 -1.93 -4.55 6.94
N ARG A 31 -2.28 -5.82 6.72
CA ARG A 31 -2.52 -6.76 7.82
C ARG A 31 -1.19 -7.24 8.41
N PRO A 32 -1.14 -7.62 9.69
CA PRO A 32 0.01 -8.32 10.25
C PRO A 32 0.28 -9.65 9.50
N ALA A 33 1.52 -10.12 9.59
CA ALA A 33 1.89 -11.43 9.06
C ALA A 33 0.97 -12.51 9.66
N ARG A 34 0.59 -13.51 8.83
CA ARG A 34 -0.11 -14.69 9.38
C ARG A 34 0.84 -15.36 10.36
N ALA A 35 0.28 -15.87 11.46
CA ALA A 35 1.01 -16.73 12.37
C ALA A 35 1.62 -17.92 11.60
N PRO A 36 2.80 -18.44 12.02
CA PRO A 36 3.36 -19.65 11.45
C PRO A 36 2.33 -20.80 11.54
N ALA A 37 2.38 -21.67 10.53
CA ALA A 37 1.52 -22.86 10.44
C ALA A 37 1.82 -23.86 11.56
#